data_AF-A0A518BVL8-F1
#
_entry.id   AF-A0A518BVL8-F1
#
_cell.length_a   1.000
_cell.length_b   1.000
_cell.length_c   1.000
_cell.angle_alpha   90.00
_cell.angle_beta   90.00
_cell.angle_gamma   90.00
#
_symmetry.space_group_name_H-M   'P 1'
#
loop_
_entity.id
_entity.type
_entity.pdbx_description
1 polymer ?
#
loop_
_entity_poly.entity_id
_entity_poly.type
_entity_poly.pdbx_seq_one_letter_code
_entity_poly.pdbx_strand_id
1 'polypeptide(L)'
;MVPAWLTALLLMLGEAWSVRRDARLRFVLAQIELLKARVPGNRVILSPDERLLLLKLGSAVGHDVHDLVGIVSVKTYKRWLRQQQGGRAPGQVGRPPKVTASLRPHQSLENTPPEDVGKPPPTSTGWIRRERTLGGLLNHDYRKAA
;
A
#
# COMPACT_ATOMS: atom_id res chain seq x y z
N MET A 1 32.63 -21.02 -36.61
CA MET A 1 32.60 -19.57 -36.86
C MET A 1 31.27 -19.23 -37.50
N VAL A 2 30.51 -18.30 -36.93
CA VAL A 2 29.18 -17.95 -37.47
C VAL A 2 29.37 -17.00 -38.66
N PRO A 3 28.74 -17.22 -39.83
CA PRO A 3 28.88 -16.33 -40.98
C PRO A 3 28.36 -14.92 -40.68
N ALA A 4 29.06 -13.89 -41.16
CA ALA A 4 28.69 -12.48 -40.95
C ALA A 4 27.29 -12.12 -41.49
N TRP A 5 26.86 -12.78 -42.58
CA TRP A 5 25.52 -12.59 -43.13
C TRP A 5 24.43 -13.14 -42.20
N LEU A 6 24.71 -14.23 -41.48
CA LEU A 6 23.76 -14.84 -40.54
C LEU A 6 23.60 -13.98 -39.29
N THR A 7 24.70 -13.40 -38.80
CA THR A 7 24.65 -12.44 -37.68
C THR A 7 23.89 -11.17 -38.08
N ALA A 8 24.11 -10.65 -39.30
CA ALA A 8 23.37 -9.50 -39.80
C ALA A 8 21.87 -9.79 -39.94
N LEU A 9 21.52 -10.98 -40.45
CA LEU A 9 20.13 -11.43 -40.58
C LEU A 9 19.47 -11.61 -39.21
N LEU A 10 20.16 -12.19 -38.22
CA LEU A 10 19.67 -12.33 -36.84
C LEU A 10 19.45 -10.99 -36.15
N LEU A 11 20.34 -10.01 -36.36
CA LEU A 11 20.20 -8.66 -35.83
C LEU A 11 19.00 -7.93 -36.47
N MET A 12 18.86 -8.01 -37.80
CA MET A 12 17.70 -7.47 -38.52
C MET A 12 16.38 -8.10 -38.05
N LEU A 13 16.36 -9.42 -37.86
CA LEU A 13 15.18 -10.10 -37.30
C LEU A 13 14.90 -9.64 -35.87
N GLY A 14 15.93 -9.50 -35.04
CA GLY A 14 15.83 -9.02 -33.67
C GLY A 14 15.22 -7.62 -33.58
N GLU A 15 15.68 -6.70 -34.43
CA GLU A 15 15.17 -5.33 -34.54
C GLU A 15 13.74 -5.28 -35.10
N ALA A 16 13.44 -6.07 -36.14
CA ALA A 16 12.07 -6.14 -36.65
C ALA A 16 11.08 -6.68 -35.59
N TRP A 17 11.55 -7.59 -34.72
CA TRP A 17 10.76 -8.13 -33.62
C TRP A 17 10.70 -7.21 -32.40
N SER A 18 11.67 -6.32 -32.18
CA SER A 18 11.66 -5.35 -31.06
C SER A 18 10.51 -4.36 -31.26
N VAL A 19 10.43 -3.74 -32.44
CA VAL A 19 9.40 -2.74 -32.80
C VAL A 19 7.98 -3.28 -32.61
N ARG A 20 7.73 -4.52 -33.07
CA ARG A 20 6.40 -5.15 -32.94
C ARG A 20 6.08 -5.51 -31.49
N ARG A 21 7.06 -5.92 -30.69
CA ARG A 21 6.86 -6.22 -29.26
C ARG A 21 6.59 -4.94 -28.47
N ASP A 22 7.30 -3.86 -28.77
CA ASP A 22 7.12 -2.56 -28.12
C ASP A 22 5.72 -1.99 -28.35
N ALA A 23 5.19 -2.09 -29.56
CA ALA A 23 3.81 -1.65 -29.84
C ALA A 23 2.77 -2.41 -28.99
N ARG A 24 2.95 -3.73 -28.83
CA ARG A 24 2.08 -4.57 -27.99
C ARG A 24 2.20 -4.20 -26.51
N LEU A 25 3.42 -4.00 -26.01
CA LEU A 25 3.66 -3.57 -24.63
C LEU A 25 3.02 -2.21 -24.34
N ARG A 26 3.22 -1.23 -25.23
CA ARG A 26 2.61 0.11 -25.13
C ARG A 26 1.08 0.04 -25.11
N PHE A 27 0.49 -0.81 -25.95
CA PHE A 27 -0.95 -1.01 -25.96
C PHE A 27 -1.49 -1.57 -24.64
N VAL A 28 -0.85 -2.62 -24.10
CA VAL A 28 -1.26 -3.21 -22.82
C VAL A 28 -1.08 -2.23 -21.65
N LEU A 29 0.02 -1.49 -21.62
CA LEU A 29 0.24 -0.44 -20.61
C LEU A 29 -0.86 0.63 -20.69
N ALA A 30 -1.22 1.09 -21.89
CA ALA A 30 -2.32 2.04 -22.08
C ALA A 30 -3.67 1.48 -21.60
N GLN A 31 -3.96 0.20 -21.84
CA GLN A 31 -5.17 -0.45 -21.32
C GLN A 31 -5.20 -0.44 -19.79
N ILE A 32 -4.07 -0.76 -19.15
CA ILE A 32 -3.94 -0.73 -17.69
C ILE A 32 -4.17 0.69 -17.16
N GLU A 33 -3.62 1.72 -17.80
CA GLU A 33 -3.84 3.12 -17.42
C GLU A 33 -5.31 3.54 -17.53
N LEU A 34 -5.97 3.20 -18.64
CA LEU A 34 -7.40 3.45 -18.81
C LEU A 34 -8.23 2.72 -17.75
N LEU A 35 -7.86 1.48 -17.42
CA LEU A 35 -8.53 0.71 -16.39
C LEU A 35 -8.38 1.39 -15.02
N LYS A 36 -7.16 1.81 -14.67
CA LYS A 36 -6.87 2.54 -13.43
C LYS A 36 -7.66 3.85 -13.34
N ALA A 37 -7.81 4.59 -14.44
CA ALA A 37 -8.59 5.83 -14.47
C ALA A 37 -10.09 5.59 -14.18
N ARG A 38 -10.61 4.39 -14.49
CA ARG A 38 -12.01 4.04 -14.28
C ARG A 38 -12.29 3.32 -12.96
N VAL A 39 -11.28 2.82 -12.25
CA VAL A 39 -11.47 2.15 -10.95
C VAL A 39 -11.52 3.19 -9.82
N PRO A 40 -12.66 3.33 -9.11
CA PRO A 40 -12.75 4.22 -7.96
C PRO A 40 -12.00 3.61 -6.77
N GLY A 41 -10.81 4.14 -6.47
CA GLY A 41 -10.02 3.70 -5.33
C GLY A 41 -8.55 4.05 -5.50
N ASN A 42 -8.01 4.84 -4.57
CA ASN A 42 -6.64 5.37 -4.66
C ASN A 42 -5.55 4.27 -4.58
N ARG A 43 -5.90 3.01 -4.24
CA ARG A 43 -4.95 1.91 -4.03
C ARG A 43 -5.55 0.55 -4.40
N VAL A 44 -4.95 -0.12 -5.38
CA VAL A 44 -5.17 -1.55 -5.66
C VAL A 44 -4.34 -2.36 -4.66
N ILE A 45 -5.00 -3.07 -3.75
CA ILE A 45 -4.32 -3.95 -2.79
C ILE A 45 -4.10 -5.29 -3.47
N LEU A 46 -2.86 -5.57 -3.87
CA LEU A 46 -2.49 -6.86 -4.46
C LEU A 46 -2.45 -7.96 -3.40
N SER A 47 -3.00 -9.12 -3.75
CA SER A 47 -2.90 -10.38 -3.03
C SER A 47 -1.44 -10.86 -2.94
N PRO A 48 -1.05 -11.58 -1.88
CA PRO A 48 0.28 -12.19 -1.78
C PRO A 48 0.68 -13.02 -3.02
N ASP A 49 -0.25 -13.76 -3.61
CA ASP A 49 0.00 -14.62 -4.76
C ASP A 49 0.32 -13.80 -6.03
N GLU A 50 -0.40 -12.69 -6.22
CA GLU A 50 -0.17 -11.75 -7.33
C GLU A 50 1.22 -11.10 -7.22
N ARG A 51 1.67 -10.80 -5.99
CA ARG A 51 3.01 -10.26 -5.74
C ARG A 51 4.09 -11.29 -6.09
N LEU A 52 3.89 -12.55 -5.73
CA LEU A 52 4.81 -13.64 -6.07
C LEU A 52 4.90 -13.85 -7.58
N LEU A 53 3.77 -13.79 -8.28
CA LEU A 53 3.72 -13.88 -9.73
C LEU A 53 4.50 -12.73 -10.39
N LEU A 54 4.29 -11.50 -9.91
CA LEU A 54 5.05 -10.31 -10.35
C LEU A 54 6.55 -10.46 -10.13
N LEU A 55 6.99 -10.98 -8.98
CA LEU A 55 8.41 -11.22 -8.70
C LEU A 55 8.98 -12.32 -9.59
N LYS A 56 8.21 -13.38 -9.85
CA LYS A 56 8.59 -14.47 -10.76
C LYS A 56 8.76 -13.97 -12.20
N LEU A 57 7.80 -13.21 -12.73
CA LEU A 57 7.91 -12.60 -14.06
C LEU A 57 9.05 -11.58 -14.11
N GLY A 58 9.23 -10.80 -13.04
CA GLY A 58 10.32 -9.84 -12.93
C GLY A 58 11.70 -10.49 -12.92
N SER A 59 11.84 -11.71 -12.41
CA SER A 59 13.12 -12.45 -12.45
C SER A 59 13.56 -12.78 -13.88
N ALA A 60 12.62 -13.01 -14.80
CA ALA A 60 12.91 -13.26 -16.21
C ALA A 60 13.46 -12.03 -16.94
N VAL A 61 13.24 -10.82 -16.40
CA VAL A 61 13.71 -9.53 -16.94
C VAL A 61 14.83 -8.93 -16.07
N GLY A 62 15.45 -9.75 -15.20
CA GLY A 62 16.55 -9.28 -14.33
C GLY A 62 16.14 -8.25 -13.27
N HIS A 63 14.84 -8.17 -12.96
CA HIS A 63 14.24 -7.16 -12.08
C HIS A 63 14.43 -5.69 -12.53
N ASP A 64 14.77 -5.45 -13.80
CA ASP A 64 14.75 -4.11 -14.39
C ASP A 64 13.34 -3.76 -14.86
N VAL A 65 12.49 -3.41 -13.90
CA VAL A 65 11.05 -3.24 -14.11
C VAL A 65 10.64 -1.76 -14.15
N HIS A 66 11.61 -0.83 -14.19
CA HIS A 66 11.35 0.61 -14.07
C HIS A 66 10.28 1.12 -15.04
N ASP A 67 10.30 0.62 -16.28
CA ASP A 67 9.37 1.04 -17.35
C ASP A 67 8.15 0.11 -17.50
N LEU A 68 8.15 -1.04 -16.80
CA LEU A 68 7.13 -2.09 -16.92
C LEU A 68 6.11 -2.08 -15.77
N VAL A 69 6.44 -1.48 -14.61
CA VAL A 69 5.49 -1.45 -13.48
C VAL A 69 4.49 -0.30 -13.63
N GLY A 70 3.35 -0.57 -14.26
CA GLY A 70 2.23 0.39 -14.35
C GLY A 70 1.26 0.37 -13.16
N ILE A 71 1.12 -0.77 -12.47
CA ILE A 71 0.11 -0.96 -11.40
C ILE A 71 0.66 -0.60 -10.01
N VAL A 72 1.93 -0.86 -9.76
CA VAL A 72 2.60 -0.72 -8.46
C VAL A 72 3.70 0.33 -8.55
N SER A 73 4.02 1.04 -7.47
CA SER A 73 5.24 1.86 -7.48
C SER A 73 6.48 0.97 -7.53
N VAL A 74 7.48 1.33 -8.34
CA VAL A 74 8.77 0.63 -8.38
C VAL A 74 9.41 0.50 -6.99
N LYS A 75 9.20 1.49 -6.11
CA LYS A 75 9.64 1.44 -4.70
C LYS A 75 9.03 0.27 -3.93
N THR A 76 7.75 0.01 -4.14
CA THR A 76 7.02 -1.08 -3.50
C THR A 76 7.47 -2.43 -4.02
N TYR A 77 7.69 -2.55 -5.33
CA TYR A 77 8.24 -3.76 -5.94
C TYR A 77 9.65 -4.09 -5.41
N LYS A 78 10.57 -3.11 -5.40
CA LYS A 78 11.93 -3.29 -4.84
C LYS A 78 11.90 -3.65 -3.35
N ARG A 79 10.93 -3.13 -2.58
CA ARG A 79 10.72 -3.54 -1.18
C ARG A 79 10.34 -5.01 -1.06
N TRP A 80 9.44 -5.51 -1.92
CA TRP A 80 9.08 -6.93 -1.93
C TRP A 80 10.26 -7.82 -2.32
N LEU A 81 11.06 -7.40 -3.30
CA LEU A 81 12.27 -8.13 -3.70
C LEU A 81 13.25 -8.28 -2.52
N ARG A 82 13.48 -7.20 -1.76
CA ARG A 82 14.31 -7.24 -0.54
C ARG A 82 13.73 -8.14 0.55
N GLN A 83 12.41 -8.17 0.70
CA GLN A 83 11.75 -9.03 1.68
C GLN A 83 11.87 -10.52 1.30
N GLN A 84 11.78 -10.83 0.01
CA GLN A 84 11.99 -12.18 -0.50
C GLN A 84 13.44 -12.65 -0.33
N GLN A 85 14.41 -11.77 -0.62
CA GLN A 85 15.85 -12.09 -0.47
C GLN A 85 16.30 -12.14 0.99
N GLY A 86 15.74 -11.29 1.85
CA GLY A 86 16.15 -11.16 3.26
C GLY A 86 15.42 -12.08 4.24
N GLY A 87 14.50 -12.94 3.77
CA GLY A 87 13.74 -13.88 4.59
C GLY A 87 12.91 -13.23 5.72
N ARG A 88 12.72 -11.91 5.71
CA ARG A 88 12.12 -11.18 6.82
C ARG A 88 10.64 -10.92 6.54
N ALA A 89 9.79 -11.51 7.39
CA ALA A 89 8.36 -11.28 7.36
C ALA A 89 8.03 -9.77 7.42
N PRO A 90 7.00 -9.29 6.70
CA PRO A 90 6.59 -7.91 6.76
C PRO A 90 6.24 -7.54 8.21
N GLY A 91 6.95 -6.56 8.79
CA GLY A 91 6.63 -6.05 10.11
C GLY A 91 5.17 -5.58 10.17
N GLN A 92 4.51 -5.82 11.30
CA GLN A 92 3.12 -5.39 11.51
C GLN A 92 3.00 -3.90 11.17
N VAL A 93 2.11 -3.59 10.23
CA VAL A 93 1.86 -2.21 9.82
C VAL A 93 0.82 -1.64 10.78
N GLY A 94 1.27 -0.75 11.65
CA GLY A 94 0.44 -0.11 12.67
C GLY A 94 1.29 0.47 13.78
N ARG A 95 0.75 1.45 14.51
CA ARG A 95 1.37 1.86 15.78
C ARG A 95 1.28 0.65 16.70
N PRO A 96 2.38 0.17 17.30
CA PRO A 96 2.27 -0.84 18.35
C PRO A 96 1.27 -0.32 19.39
N PRO A 97 0.34 -1.16 19.89
CA PRO A 97 -0.55 -0.73 20.97
C PRO A 97 0.32 -0.15 22.08
N LYS A 98 -0.05 1.03 22.61
CA LYS A 98 0.70 1.69 23.70
C LYS A 98 0.75 0.72 24.87
N VAL A 99 1.83 -0.05 24.97
CA VAL A 99 2.17 -0.77 26.18
C VAL A 99 2.56 0.31 27.17
N THR A 100 1.73 0.48 28.20
CA THR A 100 1.92 1.36 29.37
C THR A 100 1.90 2.87 29.10
N ALA A 101 0.87 3.52 29.66
CA ALA A 101 0.78 4.97 29.80
C ALA A 101 1.77 5.54 30.85
N SER A 102 2.59 4.70 31.50
CA SER A 102 3.24 5.02 32.78
C SER A 102 4.75 5.31 32.73
N LEU A 103 5.37 5.47 31.56
CA LEU A 103 6.80 5.84 31.48
C LEU A 103 7.04 7.02 30.53
N ARG A 104 6.33 8.13 30.75
CA ARG A 104 6.74 9.44 30.23
C ARG A 104 7.55 10.14 31.32
N PRO A 105 8.87 10.31 31.16
CA PRO A 105 9.73 10.88 32.21
C PRO A 105 9.39 12.33 32.61
N HIS A 106 8.50 12.99 31.89
CA HIS A 106 8.11 14.39 32.08
C HIS A 106 6.74 14.58 32.73
N GLN A 107 6.02 13.51 33.10
CA GLN A 107 4.94 13.67 34.07
C GLN A 107 5.58 13.77 35.45
N SER A 108 5.74 15.00 35.93
CA SER A 108 6.06 15.26 37.32
C SER A 108 5.14 14.45 38.23
N LEU A 109 5.71 13.90 39.30
CA LEU A 109 5.07 12.99 40.28
C LEU A 109 3.75 13.49 40.89
N GLU A 110 3.43 14.77 40.70
CA GLU A 110 2.27 15.44 41.28
C GLU A 110 1.16 15.76 40.25
N ASN A 111 1.36 15.45 38.97
CA ASN A 111 0.33 15.59 37.95
C ASN A 111 -0.49 14.31 37.82
N THR A 112 -1.13 13.91 38.91
CA THR A 112 -2.32 13.05 38.83
C THR A 112 -3.41 13.93 38.20
N PRO A 113 -4.00 13.55 37.05
CA PRO A 113 -5.23 14.21 36.61
C PRO A 113 -6.17 14.21 37.81
N PRO A 114 -6.85 15.32 38.14
CA PRO A 114 -7.86 15.27 39.19
C PRO A 114 -8.75 14.07 38.88
N GLU A 115 -8.90 13.17 39.86
CA GLU A 115 -9.92 12.13 39.74
C GLU A 115 -11.20 12.85 39.33
N ASP A 116 -11.95 12.25 38.41
CA ASP A 116 -13.14 12.83 37.82
C ASP A 116 -14.26 12.83 38.90
N VAL A 117 -14.02 13.54 40.01
CA VAL A 117 -14.86 13.64 41.19
C VAL A 117 -16.12 14.37 40.73
N GLY A 118 -17.13 13.58 40.38
CA GLY A 118 -18.42 14.06 39.89
C GLY A 118 -18.75 13.69 38.45
N LYS A 119 -17.85 13.08 37.66
CA LYS A 119 -18.26 12.49 36.38
C LYS A 119 -18.63 11.03 36.55
N PRO A 120 -19.84 10.61 36.14
CA PRO A 120 -20.20 9.20 36.16
C PRO A 120 -19.21 8.42 35.26
N PRO A 121 -18.86 7.17 35.64
CA PRO A 121 -18.00 6.34 34.81
C PRO A 121 -18.60 6.24 33.39
N PRO A 122 -17.78 6.25 32.32
CA PRO A 122 -18.30 6.23 30.96
C PRO A 122 -19.17 4.99 30.78
N THR A 123 -20.47 5.19 30.53
CA THR A 123 -21.42 4.09 30.43
C THR A 123 -21.08 3.23 29.20
N SER A 124 -20.54 2.04 29.44
CA SER A 124 -20.18 1.07 28.39
C SER A 124 -21.41 0.41 27.75
N THR A 125 -22.59 0.61 28.32
CA THR A 125 -23.85 -0.05 27.94
C THR A 125 -24.94 0.98 27.60
N GLY A 126 -25.68 0.79 26.50
CA GLY A 126 -26.80 1.65 26.10
C GLY A 126 -26.70 2.23 24.67
N TRP A 127 -27.84 2.75 24.18
CA TRP A 127 -27.96 3.36 22.85
C TRP A 127 -27.26 4.73 22.79
N ILE A 128 -26.47 4.96 21.73
CA ILE A 128 -25.80 6.26 21.48
C ILE A 128 -26.84 7.23 20.91
N ARG A 129 -27.00 8.41 21.53
CA ARG A 129 -27.81 9.50 21.00
C ARG A 129 -26.91 10.55 20.35
N ARG A 130 -27.42 11.16 19.28
CA ARG A 130 -26.75 12.24 18.54
C ARG A 130 -27.54 13.52 18.71
N GLU A 131 -26.87 14.56 19.18
CA GLU A 131 -27.39 15.92 19.20
C GLU A 131 -26.69 16.77 18.16
N ARG A 132 -27.46 17.57 17.42
CA ARG A 132 -26.95 18.43 16.36
C ARG A 132 -27.13 19.88 16.74
N THR A 133 -26.06 20.65 16.71
CA THR A 133 -26.08 22.09 16.97
C THR A 133 -25.51 22.85 15.76
N LEU A 134 -25.73 24.18 15.73
CA LEU A 134 -25.31 25.05 14.63
C LEU A 134 -25.76 24.54 13.24
N GLY A 135 -27.06 24.28 13.07
CA GLY A 135 -27.61 23.82 11.79
C GLY A 135 -27.11 22.45 11.31
N GLY A 136 -26.48 21.66 12.19
CA GLY A 136 -25.93 20.33 11.86
C GLY A 136 -24.43 20.31 11.58
N LEU A 137 -23.74 21.44 11.72
CA LEU A 137 -22.28 21.51 11.55
C LEU A 137 -21.54 20.81 12.70
N LEU A 138 -22.09 20.86 13.92
CA LEU A 138 -21.54 20.19 15.09
C LEU A 138 -22.45 19.04 15.51
N ASN A 139 -21.84 17.86 15.68
CA ASN A 139 -22.50 16.67 16.17
C ASN A 139 -21.86 16.26 17.50
N HIS A 140 -22.69 16.09 18.53
CA HIS A 140 -22.27 15.56 19.81
C HIS A 140 -22.95 14.21 20.02
N ASP A 141 -22.16 13.14 19.98
CA ASP A 141 -22.62 11.76 20.21
C ASP A 141 -22.34 11.42 21.69
N TYR A 142 -23.40 11.16 22.47
CA TYR A 142 -23.28 10.77 23.87
C TYR A 142 -24.19 9.60 24.23
N ARG A 143 -23.83 8.84 25.26
CA ARG A 143 -24.71 7.85 25.87
C ARG A 143 -25.35 8.47 27.10
N LYS A 144 -26.68 8.48 27.15
CA LYS A 144 -27.41 8.92 28.33
C LYS A 144 -27.31 7.82 29.38
N ALA A 145 -26.79 8.13 30.57
CA ALA A 145 -26.87 7.22 31.71
C ALA A 145 -28.36 6.98 32.01
N ALA A 146 -28.74 5.70 32.19
CA ALA A 146 -30.07 5.31 32.63
C ALA A 146 -30.29 5.66 34.10
#